data_AF-A0A522APU1-F1
#
_entry.id   AF-A0A522APU1-F1
#
_cell.length_a   1.000
_cell.length_b   1.000
_cell.length_c   1.000
_cell.angle_alpha   90.00
_cell.angle_beta   90.00
_cell.angle_gamma   90.00
#
_symmetry.space_group_name_H-M   'P 1'
#
loop_
_entity.id
_entity.type
_entity.pdbx_description
1 polymer ?
#
loop_
_entity_poly.entity_id
_entity_poly.type
_entity_poly.pdbx_seq_one_letter_code
_entity_poly.pdbx_strand_id
1 'polypeptide(L)'
;MSRIARVMAGLVVLSVAFVAPVSADTTGGPTNIDYARGADAAGNYVELYRDNLGGRVQLLLSTTTHEDIACPDGSPGALDIHYYGTGVPTTYAFGRRQSDAAASGYVRGTEETSNTCDGSQSIVTVTHQVAISVVGSRPRTTTRTRRKDVNPDGTTTTVTYLSTEVPASGELVIDAQTSSADGAIGHVEVTNRTR
;
A
#
# COMPACT_ATOMS: atom_id res chain seq x y z
N MET A 1 28.82 6.79 -46.86
CA MET A 1 27.72 5.82 -46.92
C MET A 1 27.26 5.54 -45.49
N SER A 2 26.20 6.22 -45.05
CA SER A 2 25.66 6.15 -43.70
C SER A 2 24.47 5.20 -43.68
N ARG A 3 24.43 4.24 -42.74
CA ARG A 3 23.24 3.43 -42.45
C ARG A 3 22.84 3.67 -41.00
N ILE A 4 21.74 4.41 -40.84
CA ILE A 4 21.05 4.65 -39.58
C ILE A 4 20.18 3.43 -39.30
N ALA A 5 20.51 2.67 -38.26
CA ALA A 5 19.65 1.63 -37.72
C ALA A 5 18.75 2.24 -36.64
N ARG A 6 17.44 2.35 -36.93
CA ARG A 6 16.42 2.68 -35.93
C ARG A 6 16.13 1.40 -35.13
N VAL A 7 16.50 1.40 -33.85
CA VAL A 7 16.03 0.41 -32.89
C VAL A 7 14.68 0.90 -32.37
N MET A 8 13.61 0.25 -32.79
CA MET A 8 12.26 0.42 -32.23
C MET A 8 12.22 -0.32 -30.89
N ALA A 9 12.40 0.43 -29.80
CA ALA A 9 12.14 -0.08 -28.45
C ALA A 9 10.62 -0.18 -28.27
N GLY A 10 10.09 -1.41 -28.38
CA GLY A 10 8.73 -1.72 -28.00
C GLY A 10 8.58 -1.60 -26.50
N LEU A 11 7.83 -0.59 -26.06
CA LEU A 11 7.40 -0.42 -24.67
C LEU A 11 6.44 -1.56 -24.32
N VAL A 12 6.94 -2.62 -23.71
CA VAL A 12 6.11 -3.62 -23.05
C VAL A 12 5.76 -3.05 -21.68
N VAL A 13 4.58 -2.46 -21.57
CA VAL A 13 3.97 -2.12 -20.29
C VAL A 13 3.59 -3.43 -19.62
N LEU A 14 4.51 -3.96 -18.82
CA LEU A 14 4.24 -5.07 -17.92
C LEU A 14 3.46 -4.48 -16.74
N SER A 15 2.14 -4.44 -16.84
CA SER A 15 1.26 -4.10 -15.72
C SER A 15 1.38 -5.21 -14.67
N VAL A 16 2.33 -5.05 -13.75
CA VAL A 16 2.48 -5.89 -12.56
C VAL A 16 1.31 -5.55 -11.63
N ALA A 17 0.31 -6.43 -11.62
CA ALA A 17 -0.72 -6.38 -10.58
C ALA A 17 -0.06 -6.69 -9.23
N PHE A 18 0.30 -5.66 -8.48
CA PHE A 18 0.69 -5.80 -7.07
C PHE A 18 -0.54 -6.20 -6.27
N VAL A 19 -0.80 -7.50 -6.19
CA VAL A 19 -1.63 -8.06 -5.11
C VAL A 19 -0.77 -8.03 -3.85
N ALA A 20 -0.67 -6.87 -3.22
CA ALA A 20 -0.17 -6.84 -1.86
C ALA A 20 -1.23 -7.52 -0.99
N PRO A 21 -0.91 -8.59 -0.25
CA PRO A 21 -1.84 -9.13 0.69
C PRO A 21 -2.08 -8.06 1.75
N VAL A 22 -3.30 -7.55 1.83
CA VAL A 22 -3.80 -6.96 3.07
C VAL A 22 -3.59 -8.05 4.12
N SER A 23 -2.57 -7.90 4.97
CA SER A 23 -2.38 -8.79 6.09
C SER A 23 -3.48 -8.45 7.09
N ALA A 24 -4.65 -9.03 6.89
CA ALA A 24 -5.58 -9.22 7.98
C ALA A 24 -4.80 -9.97 9.06
N ASP A 25 -4.68 -9.35 10.23
CA ASP A 25 -4.09 -9.98 11.39
C ASP A 25 -4.75 -11.36 11.57
N THR A 26 -3.95 -12.41 11.40
CA THR A 26 -4.41 -13.81 11.44
C THR A 26 -4.52 -14.33 12.88
N THR A 27 -4.48 -13.45 13.88
CA THR A 27 -4.67 -13.76 15.32
C THR A 27 -6.07 -14.33 15.67
N GLY A 28 -6.93 -14.55 14.69
CA GLY A 28 -8.09 -15.44 14.84
C GLY A 28 -9.28 -14.81 15.55
N GLY A 29 -9.36 -13.49 15.64
CA GLY A 29 -10.57 -12.75 16.01
C GLY A 29 -11.44 -12.43 14.78
N PRO A 30 -12.73 -12.08 14.97
CA PRO A 30 -13.50 -11.50 13.88
C PRO A 30 -12.88 -10.17 13.47
N THR A 31 -12.81 -9.92 12.17
CA THR A 31 -12.32 -8.64 11.61
C THR A 31 -13.32 -8.14 10.58
N ASN A 32 -13.41 -6.81 10.44
CA ASN A 32 -14.21 -6.17 9.40
C ASN A 32 -13.47 -4.88 9.02
N ILE A 33 -12.69 -4.93 7.95
CA ILE A 33 -11.75 -3.87 7.56
C ILE A 33 -12.09 -3.40 6.16
N ASP A 34 -12.23 -2.09 5.98
CA ASP A 34 -12.14 -1.47 4.66
C ASP A 34 -10.73 -0.91 4.46
N TYR A 35 -10.20 -1.02 3.25
CA TYR A 35 -8.92 -0.43 2.89
C TYR A 35 -8.99 0.23 1.54
N ALA A 36 -8.13 1.23 1.34
CA ALA A 36 -7.87 1.84 0.06
C ALA A 36 -6.38 2.11 -0.08
N ARG A 37 -5.80 1.72 -1.21
CA ARG A 37 -4.40 1.90 -1.52
C ARG A 37 -4.26 2.66 -2.83
N GLY A 38 -3.29 3.56 -2.87
CA GLY A 38 -2.83 4.22 -4.08
C GLY A 38 -1.31 4.19 -4.08
N ALA A 39 -0.73 3.68 -5.17
CA ALA A 39 0.70 3.60 -5.40
C ALA A 39 1.07 4.37 -6.66
N ASP A 40 2.18 5.10 -6.62
CA ASP A 40 2.73 5.73 -7.83
C ASP A 40 3.57 4.73 -8.66
N ALA A 41 4.07 5.20 -9.80
CA ALA A 41 4.90 4.39 -10.70
C ALA A 41 6.26 3.99 -10.10
N ALA A 42 6.73 4.68 -9.07
CA ALA A 42 7.95 4.35 -8.35
C ALA A 42 7.71 3.29 -7.24
N GLY A 43 6.44 2.93 -6.98
CA GLY A 43 6.07 1.98 -5.94
C GLY A 43 5.91 2.63 -4.57
N ASN A 44 6.00 3.95 -4.46
CA ASN A 44 5.60 4.66 -3.24
C ASN A 44 4.10 4.52 -3.07
N TYR A 45 3.62 4.29 -1.85
CA TYR A 45 2.19 4.10 -1.63
C TYR A 45 1.70 4.70 -0.33
N VAL A 46 0.45 5.15 -0.38
CA VAL A 46 -0.36 5.46 0.79
C VAL A 46 -1.50 4.47 0.89
N GLU A 47 -1.78 4.04 2.10
CA GLU A 47 -2.86 3.14 2.40
C GLU A 47 -3.71 3.67 3.54
N LEU A 48 -5.02 3.71 3.32
CA LEU A 48 -6.04 4.03 4.30
C LEU A 48 -6.66 2.73 4.78
N TYR A 49 -6.70 2.53 6.09
CA TYR A 49 -7.37 1.43 6.76
C TYR A 49 -8.48 1.94 7.67
N ARG A 50 -9.63 1.26 7.66
CA ARG A 50 -10.71 1.44 8.63
C ARG A 50 -11.12 0.09 9.20
N ASP A 51 -10.95 -0.08 10.50
CA ASP A 51 -11.54 -1.18 11.26
C ASP A 51 -12.98 -0.81 11.66
N ASN A 52 -13.96 -1.49 11.06
CA ASN A 52 -15.37 -1.27 11.30
C ASN A 52 -15.88 -1.88 12.61
N LEU A 53 -15.08 -2.72 13.28
CA LEU A 53 -15.41 -3.26 14.60
C LEU A 53 -14.82 -2.39 15.71
N GLY A 54 -13.53 -2.09 15.63
CA GLY A 54 -12.81 -1.29 16.62
C GLY A 54 -12.94 0.22 16.43
N GLY A 55 -13.47 0.67 15.28
CA GLY A 55 -13.61 2.09 14.94
C GLY A 55 -12.30 2.82 14.65
N ARG A 56 -11.18 2.10 14.57
CA ARG A 56 -9.86 2.69 14.33
C ARG A 56 -9.69 2.98 12.84
N VAL A 57 -9.09 4.13 12.55
CA VAL A 57 -8.74 4.55 11.18
C VAL A 57 -7.28 4.95 11.16
N GLN A 58 -6.56 4.49 10.15
CA GLN A 58 -5.11 4.67 10.06
C GLN A 58 -4.70 4.96 8.62
N LEU A 59 -3.70 5.83 8.48
CA LEU A 59 -2.92 6.01 7.27
C LEU A 59 -1.57 5.34 7.45
N LEU A 60 -1.09 4.77 6.36
CA LEU A 60 0.25 4.22 6.24
C LEU A 60 0.89 4.83 5.00
N LEU A 61 2.17 5.20 5.12
CA LEU A 61 2.99 5.69 4.02
C LEU A 61 4.25 4.81 3.95
N SER A 62 4.60 4.42 2.74
CA SER A 62 5.89 3.81 2.43
C SER A 62 6.44 4.45 1.17
N THR A 63 7.67 4.92 1.23
CA THR A 63 8.36 5.47 0.07
C THR A 63 9.75 4.88 -0.06
N THR A 64 10.21 4.79 -1.31
CA THR A 64 11.59 4.47 -1.66
C THR A 64 12.03 5.48 -2.70
N THR A 65 13.14 6.15 -2.42
CA THR A 65 13.78 7.09 -3.35
C THR A 65 15.22 6.63 -3.57
N HIS A 66 15.61 6.64 -4.84
CA HIS A 66 16.97 6.35 -5.27
C HIS A 66 17.51 7.56 -6.01
N GLU A 67 18.67 8.06 -5.60
CA GLU A 67 19.35 9.17 -6.25
C GLU A 67 20.79 8.77 -6.59
N ASP A 68 21.13 8.81 -7.88
CA ASP A 68 22.51 8.66 -8.33
C ASP A 68 23.33 9.88 -7.91
N ILE A 69 24.45 9.66 -7.21
CA ILE A 69 25.36 10.71 -6.77
C ILE A 69 26.78 10.47 -7.28
N ALA A 70 27.61 11.52 -7.31
CA ALA A 70 29.04 11.40 -7.55
C ALA A 70 29.79 11.39 -6.22
N CYS A 71 30.61 10.38 -6.00
CA CYS A 71 31.45 10.30 -4.82
C CYS A 71 32.59 11.33 -4.87
N PRO A 72 33.20 11.69 -3.72
CA PRO A 72 34.29 12.67 -3.69
C PRO A 72 35.51 12.31 -4.54
N ASP A 73 35.73 11.02 -4.81
CA ASP A 73 36.79 10.49 -5.68
C ASP A 73 36.40 10.45 -7.17
N GLY A 74 35.18 10.90 -7.51
CA GLY A 74 34.63 10.91 -8.86
C GLY A 74 34.02 9.59 -9.32
N SER A 75 33.98 8.55 -8.47
CA SER A 75 33.27 7.31 -8.76
C SER A 75 31.74 7.48 -8.66
N PRO A 76 30.95 6.65 -9.38
CA PRO A 76 29.50 6.66 -9.22
C PRO A 76 29.10 6.10 -7.86
N GLY A 77 28.12 6.74 -7.22
CA GLY A 77 27.50 6.29 -5.97
C GLY A 77 25.99 6.50 -6.01
N ALA A 78 25.34 6.24 -4.88
CA ALA A 78 23.90 6.31 -4.73
C ALA A 78 23.50 6.70 -3.30
N LEU A 79 22.38 7.41 -3.20
CA LEU A 79 21.61 7.60 -1.97
C LEU A 79 20.30 6.82 -2.09
N ASP A 80 20.11 5.88 -1.16
CA ASP A 80 18.87 5.12 -1.03
C ASP A 80 18.14 5.61 0.21
N ILE A 81 16.92 6.12 0.04
CA ILE A 81 16.08 6.64 1.12
C ILE A 81 14.83 5.77 1.20
N HIS A 82 14.59 5.19 2.37
CA HIS A 82 13.41 4.39 2.67
C HIS A 82 12.64 5.04 3.80
N TYR A 83 11.35 5.31 3.57
CA TYR A 83 10.46 5.78 4.62
C TYR A 83 9.37 4.75 4.88
N TYR A 84 9.07 4.53 6.17
CA TYR A 84 7.86 3.85 6.59
C TYR A 84 7.26 4.55 7.81
N GLY A 85 5.97 4.85 7.75
CA GLY A 85 5.28 5.55 8.82
C GLY A 85 3.80 5.24 8.90
N THR A 86 3.22 5.64 10.03
CA THR A 86 1.76 5.60 10.19
C THR A 86 1.21 6.88 10.80
N GLY A 87 -0.08 7.12 10.60
CA GLY A 87 -0.78 8.30 11.09
C GLY A 87 -2.26 8.05 11.26
N VAL A 88 -2.97 8.98 11.90
CA VAL A 88 -4.42 9.01 11.91
C VAL A 88 -4.85 10.06 10.88
N PRO A 89 -5.73 9.73 9.92
CA PRO A 89 -6.19 10.71 8.95
C PRO A 89 -6.92 11.87 9.66
N THR A 90 -6.64 13.09 9.22
CA THR A 90 -7.42 14.28 9.61
C THR A 90 -8.79 14.25 8.94
N THR A 91 -8.86 13.76 7.70
CA THR A 91 -10.11 13.54 6.97
C THR A 91 -10.05 12.18 6.27
N TYR A 92 -11.18 11.48 6.21
CA TYR A 92 -11.30 10.27 5.41
C TYR A 92 -12.75 10.05 4.96
N ALA A 93 -12.91 9.38 3.82
CA ALA A 93 -14.17 8.96 3.26
C ALA A 93 -13.99 7.62 2.53
N PHE A 94 -15.00 6.76 2.67
CA PHE A 94 -15.13 5.55 1.87
C PHE A 94 -16.49 5.58 1.17
N GLY A 95 -16.45 5.50 -0.16
CA GLY A 95 -17.61 5.33 -1.01
C GLY A 95 -18.31 4.00 -0.75
N ARG A 96 -19.60 3.95 -1.11
CA ARG A 96 -20.39 2.73 -0.93
C ARG A 96 -19.93 1.67 -1.91
N ARG A 97 -19.86 0.41 -1.45
CA ARG A 97 -19.53 -0.75 -2.31
C ARG A 97 -18.20 -0.54 -3.06
N GLN A 98 -17.19 -0.02 -2.36
CA GLN A 98 -15.86 0.20 -2.92
C GLN A 98 -15.84 1.11 -4.16
N SER A 99 -16.72 2.12 -4.22
CA SER A 99 -16.80 3.03 -5.37
C SER A 99 -15.65 4.04 -5.42
N ASP A 100 -15.21 4.52 -4.27
CA ASP A 100 -14.20 5.55 -4.11
C ASP A 100 -13.67 5.55 -2.67
N ALA A 101 -12.51 6.13 -2.46
CA ALA A 101 -11.97 6.39 -1.15
C ALA A 101 -11.04 7.60 -1.19
N ALA A 102 -11.09 8.42 -0.16
CA ALA A 102 -10.20 9.55 -0.01
C ALA A 102 -9.77 9.71 1.44
N ALA A 103 -8.54 10.14 1.68
CA ALA A 103 -8.07 10.53 2.99
C ALA A 103 -6.92 11.53 2.91
N SER A 104 -6.74 12.30 3.97
CA SER A 104 -5.57 13.14 4.15
C SER A 104 -5.17 13.23 5.61
N GLY A 105 -3.90 13.50 5.87
CA GLY A 105 -3.38 13.67 7.22
C GLY A 105 -1.86 13.72 7.27
N TYR A 106 -1.33 13.53 8.47
CA TYR A 106 0.11 13.46 8.71
C TYR A 106 0.49 12.04 9.09
N VAL A 107 1.57 11.56 8.50
CA VAL A 107 2.16 10.25 8.78
C VAL A 107 3.53 10.50 9.40
N ARG A 108 3.76 9.95 10.60
CA ARG A 108 5.04 10.03 11.30
C ARG A 108 5.70 8.66 11.29
N GLY A 109 6.99 8.63 11.02
CA GLY A 109 7.68 7.38 10.70
C GLY A 109 9.18 7.52 10.71
N THR A 110 9.82 6.44 10.30
CA THR A 110 11.28 6.33 10.23
C THR A 110 11.71 6.49 8.79
N GLU A 111 12.69 7.35 8.57
CA GLU A 111 13.43 7.48 7.32
C GLU A 111 14.83 6.92 7.52
N GLU A 112 15.20 5.97 6.68
CA GLU A 112 16.52 5.34 6.63
C GLU A 112 17.20 5.78 5.34
N THR A 113 18.33 6.47 5.46
CA THR A 113 19.15 6.89 4.33
C THR A 113 20.45 6.09 4.33
N SER A 114 20.83 5.54 3.18
CA SER A 114 22.09 4.84 2.95
C SER A 114 22.89 5.54 1.85
N ASN A 115 24.16 5.83 2.11
CA ASN A 115 25.08 6.42 1.15
C ASN A 115 26.16 5.42 0.74
N THR A 116 26.23 5.09 -0.54
CA THR A 116 27.21 4.09 -1.03
C THR A 116 28.63 4.64 -1.19
N CYS A 117 28.83 5.96 -1.20
CA CYS A 117 30.15 6.57 -1.32
C CYS A 117 31.01 6.40 -0.07
N ASP A 118 30.41 6.47 1.11
CA ASP A 118 31.11 6.36 2.40
C ASP A 118 30.58 5.21 3.28
N GLY A 119 29.53 4.51 2.83
CA GLY A 119 28.87 3.45 3.58
C GLY A 119 28.07 3.94 4.78
N SER A 120 27.85 5.26 4.90
CA SER A 120 27.11 5.83 6.02
C SER A 120 25.63 5.49 5.95
N GLN A 121 25.02 5.35 7.13
CA GLN A 121 23.59 5.17 7.29
C GLN A 121 23.07 6.19 8.31
N SER A 122 21.91 6.76 8.03
CA SER A 122 21.21 7.68 8.91
C SER A 122 19.79 7.19 9.13
N ILE A 123 19.34 7.24 10.38
CA ILE A 123 17.97 6.90 10.76
C ILE A 123 17.39 8.09 11.49
N VAL A 124 16.34 8.67 10.94
CA VAL A 124 15.69 9.85 11.51
C VAL A 124 14.18 9.66 11.55
N THR A 125 13.53 10.35 12.49
CA THR A 125 12.07 10.38 12.55
C THR A 125 11.56 11.59 11.78
N VAL A 126 10.77 11.34 10.74
CA VAL A 126 10.24 12.35 9.83
C VAL A 126 8.71 12.27 9.83
N THR A 127 8.06 13.40 9.56
CA THR A 127 6.62 13.48 9.38
C THR A 127 6.33 13.99 7.97
N HIS A 128 5.56 13.23 7.20
CA HIS A 128 5.07 13.64 5.89
C HIS A 128 3.60 13.99 5.96
N GLN A 129 3.20 15.00 5.18
CA GLN A 129 1.80 15.21 4.88
C GLN A 129 1.42 14.28 3.74
N VAL A 130 0.26 13.62 3.82
CA VAL A 130 -0.21 12.73 2.75
C VAL A 130 -1.66 12.99 2.42
N ALA A 131 -2.01 12.75 1.16
CA ALA A 131 -3.38 12.58 0.74
C ALA A 131 -3.49 11.47 -0.31
N ILE A 132 -4.62 10.78 -0.29
CA ILE A 132 -4.99 9.77 -1.28
C ILE A 132 -6.42 10.07 -1.73
N SER A 133 -6.68 9.95 -3.03
CA SER A 133 -8.02 10.01 -3.60
C SER A 133 -8.09 9.04 -4.77
N VAL A 134 -8.79 7.92 -4.59
CA VAL A 134 -8.88 6.84 -5.59
C VAL A 134 -10.34 6.49 -5.89
N VAL A 135 -10.60 6.12 -7.14
CA VAL A 135 -11.92 5.72 -7.63
C VAL A 135 -11.85 4.26 -8.11
N GLY A 136 -12.77 3.44 -7.61
CA GLY A 136 -12.88 2.04 -7.96
C GLY A 136 -13.38 1.85 -9.40
N SER A 137 -12.72 0.97 -10.13
CA SER A 137 -13.04 0.55 -11.49
C SER A 137 -13.57 -0.89 -11.50
N ARG A 138 -14.35 -1.26 -12.52
CA ARG A 138 -14.75 -2.67 -12.70
C ARG A 138 -13.63 -3.42 -13.43
N PRO A 139 -13.37 -4.71 -13.11
CA PRO A 139 -14.20 -5.63 -12.33
C PRO A 139 -13.91 -5.66 -10.82
N ARG A 140 -14.87 -6.15 -10.04
CA ARG A 140 -14.69 -6.47 -8.61
C ARG A 140 -14.32 -7.94 -8.46
N THR A 141 -13.27 -8.20 -7.70
CA THR A 141 -12.86 -9.56 -7.30
C THR A 141 -13.42 -9.87 -5.92
N THR A 142 -13.84 -11.10 -5.70
CA THR A 142 -14.31 -11.58 -4.38
C THR A 142 -13.76 -12.97 -4.12
N THR A 143 -13.00 -13.10 -3.06
CA THR A 143 -12.40 -14.36 -2.61
C THR A 143 -13.04 -14.76 -1.28
N ARG A 144 -13.46 -16.03 -1.19
CA ARG A 144 -14.01 -16.58 0.03
C ARG A 144 -13.33 -17.90 0.37
N THR A 145 -12.73 -17.95 1.55
CA THR A 145 -12.10 -19.16 2.09
C THR A 145 -12.80 -19.56 3.38
N ARG A 146 -12.95 -20.87 3.60
CA ARG A 146 -13.50 -21.41 4.84
C ARG A 146 -12.57 -22.46 5.40
N ARG A 147 -12.26 -22.33 6.68
CA ARG A 147 -11.51 -23.33 7.46
C ARG A 147 -12.41 -23.83 8.58
N LYS A 148 -12.41 -25.13 8.80
CA LYS A 148 -13.15 -25.79 9.88
C LYS A 148 -12.13 -26.54 10.73
N ASP A 149 -12.08 -26.22 12.01
CA ASP A 149 -11.25 -26.87 13.00
C ASP A 149 -12.16 -27.58 14.02
N VAL A 150 -11.81 -28.81 14.39
CA VAL A 150 -12.47 -29.54 15.48
C VAL A 150 -11.59 -29.41 16.71
N ASN A 151 -12.13 -28.83 17.77
CA ASN A 151 -11.43 -28.61 19.02
C ASN A 151 -11.35 -29.92 19.83
N PRO A 152 -10.37 -30.03 20.75
CA PRO A 152 -10.22 -31.21 21.61
C PRO A 152 -11.46 -31.53 22.48
N ASP A 153 -12.29 -30.52 22.77
CA ASP A 153 -13.54 -30.65 23.52
C ASP A 153 -14.73 -31.14 22.67
N GLY A 154 -14.51 -31.43 21.38
CA GLY A 154 -15.52 -31.88 20.43
C GLY A 154 -16.30 -30.73 19.78
N THR A 155 -16.11 -29.48 20.21
CA THR A 155 -16.70 -28.31 19.53
C THR A 155 -16.06 -28.09 18.17
N THR A 156 -16.80 -27.51 17.25
CA THR A 156 -16.30 -27.14 15.93
C THR A 156 -16.20 -25.63 15.82
N THR A 157 -15.03 -25.12 15.47
CA THR A 157 -14.84 -23.73 15.08
C THR A 157 -14.75 -23.63 13.55
N THR A 158 -15.58 -22.77 12.95
CA THR A 158 -15.50 -22.44 11.52
C THR A 158 -15.06 -20.99 11.37
N VAL A 159 -13.94 -20.79 10.69
CA VAL A 159 -13.41 -19.48 10.29
C VAL A 159 -13.76 -19.25 8.83
N THR A 160 -14.47 -18.17 8.52
CA THR A 160 -14.72 -17.73 7.15
C THR A 160 -13.98 -16.45 6.89
N TYR A 161 -13.12 -16.46 5.87
CA TYR A 161 -12.45 -15.30 5.31
C TYR A 161 -13.19 -14.87 4.05
N LEU A 162 -13.59 -13.60 3.97
CA LEU A 162 -14.14 -12.97 2.79
C LEU A 162 -13.28 -11.74 2.48
N SER A 163 -12.76 -11.65 1.26
CA SER A 163 -12.11 -10.43 0.76
C SER A 163 -12.78 -10.02 -0.54
N THR A 164 -13.07 -8.73 -0.67
CA THR A 164 -13.53 -8.15 -1.92
C THR A 164 -12.66 -6.97 -2.28
N GLU A 165 -12.19 -6.92 -3.53
CA GLU A 165 -11.25 -5.92 -4.00
C GLU A 165 -11.72 -5.37 -5.35
N VAL A 166 -11.50 -4.08 -5.55
CA VAL A 166 -11.83 -3.34 -6.76
C VAL A 166 -10.56 -2.59 -7.17
N PRO A 167 -10.00 -2.82 -8.37
CA PRO A 167 -8.88 -2.04 -8.88
C PRO A 167 -9.28 -0.57 -8.90
N ALA A 168 -8.41 0.31 -8.45
CA ALA A 168 -8.71 1.73 -8.31
C ALA A 168 -7.58 2.58 -8.89
N SER A 169 -7.92 3.77 -9.35
CA SER A 169 -6.94 4.76 -9.78
C SER A 169 -7.35 6.16 -9.36
N GLY A 170 -6.38 7.08 -9.32
CA GLY A 170 -6.63 8.46 -8.93
C GLY A 170 -5.33 9.19 -8.64
N GLU A 171 -5.28 9.86 -7.49
CA GLU A 171 -4.19 10.74 -7.10
C GLU A 171 -3.62 10.36 -5.73
N LEU A 172 -2.30 10.50 -5.64
CA LEU A 172 -1.51 10.37 -4.42
C LEU A 172 -0.74 11.67 -4.23
N VAL A 173 -0.80 12.23 -3.03
CA VAL A 173 -0.01 13.40 -2.64
C VAL A 173 0.86 13.01 -1.46
N ILE A 174 2.17 13.21 -1.59
CA ILE A 174 3.15 13.08 -0.51
C ILE A 174 3.88 14.42 -0.43
N ASP A 175 3.71 15.09 0.70
CA ASP A 175 4.04 16.49 0.92
C ASP A 175 3.47 17.40 -0.19
N ALA A 176 4.34 18.02 -0.99
CA ALA A 176 3.95 18.90 -2.09
C ALA A 176 3.94 18.19 -3.46
N GLN A 177 4.32 16.89 -3.52
CA GLN A 177 4.40 16.14 -4.76
C GLN A 177 3.08 15.42 -5.01
N THR A 178 2.55 15.56 -6.23
CA THR A 178 1.33 14.88 -6.68
C THR A 178 1.68 13.90 -7.79
N SER A 179 1.22 12.66 -7.63
CA SER A 179 1.46 11.54 -8.53
C SER A 179 0.14 10.90 -8.93
N SER A 180 0.09 10.31 -10.13
CA SER A 180 -0.98 9.37 -10.46
C SER A 180 -0.88 8.16 -9.54
N ALA A 181 -2.01 7.70 -9.03
CA ALA A 181 -2.11 6.54 -8.17
C ALA A 181 -2.82 5.40 -8.90
N ASP A 182 -2.20 4.23 -8.91
CA ASP A 182 -2.85 2.95 -9.22
C ASP A 182 -2.91 2.12 -7.94
N GLY A 183 -4.00 1.39 -7.72
CA GLY A 183 -4.16 0.59 -6.52
C GLY A 183 -5.49 -0.11 -6.44
N ALA A 184 -6.08 -0.15 -5.24
CA ALA A 184 -7.30 -0.90 -5.00
C ALA A 184 -8.09 -0.34 -3.81
N ILE A 185 -9.41 -0.54 -3.87
CA ILE A 185 -10.31 -0.36 -2.73
C ILE A 185 -10.87 -1.73 -2.40
N GLY A 186 -10.81 -2.11 -1.13
CA GLY A 186 -11.29 -3.42 -0.73
C GLY A 186 -11.90 -3.47 0.66
N HIS A 187 -12.39 -4.65 0.95
CA HIS A 187 -13.05 -5.00 2.20
C HIS A 187 -12.65 -6.43 2.57
N VAL A 188 -12.28 -6.62 3.82
CA VAL A 188 -11.95 -7.91 4.40
C VAL A 188 -12.85 -8.16 5.61
N GLU A 189 -13.47 -9.33 5.64
CA GLU A 189 -14.29 -9.80 6.74
C GLU A 189 -13.82 -11.19 7.17
N VAL A 190 -13.49 -11.33 8.46
CA VAL A 190 -13.24 -12.63 9.10
C VAL A 190 -14.35 -12.86 10.11
N THR A 191 -15.01 -14.02 10.00
CA THR A 191 -16.04 -14.43 10.95
C THR A 191 -15.73 -15.79 11.55
N ASN A 192 -15.90 -15.89 12.86
CA ASN A 192 -15.74 -17.13 13.62
C ASN A 192 -17.09 -17.60 14.12
N ARG A 193 -17.36 -18.90 13.97
CA ARG A 193 -18.55 -19.55 14.53
C ARG A 193 -18.15 -20.83 15.21
N THR A 194 -18.42 -20.92 16.51
CA THR A 194 -18.25 -22.14 17.29
C THR A 194 -19.60 -22.82 17.49
N ARG A 195 -19.65 -24.13 17.31
CA ARG A 195 -20.84 -24.98 17.52
C ARG A 195 -20.46 -26.21 18.30
#